data_AF-A0A914TY69-F1
#
_entry.id   AF-A0A914TY69-F1
#
_cell.length_a   1.000
_cell.length_b   1.000
_cell.length_c   1.000
_cell.angle_alpha   90.00
_cell.angle_beta   90.00
_cell.angle_gamma   90.00
#
_symmetry.space_group_name_H-M   'P 1'
#
loop_
_entity.id
_entity.type
_entity.pdbx_description
1 polymer ?
#
loop_
_entity_poly.entity_id
_entity_poly.type
_entity_poly.pdbx_seq_one_letter_code
_entity_poly.pdbx_strand_id
1 'polypeptide(L)'
;MRFPAKYLSIISLAFAAIFIGFSIYHRTTNMWALKNLGDAFLTKKIGLRPIVIGTFYRPKAESNINGNFAVIQFVGDSRESHSIYCHSESNGVTLVDRAHIERIHKGKRAANDICAWSGHIAECRLAGSGISSIKLSTGGESSALNNEIIDVQIEQPLFFAEKQKLVICVAPMYIYTEWQIMVTGIETWLATGATKIIVPIQSASNSTYRILKEYERKGIVILRDWPMWPVLSDVNPNGLVLSRGIEESHVNCLFFAKPFADMIVFTDIDDMLLSPNPMDVGGGSNIAILQNLFAEHPQAGSFLFE
;
A
#
# COMPACT_ATOMS: atom_id res chain seq x y z
N MET A 1 24.47 -65.07 16.33
CA MET A 1 24.81 -64.15 15.23
C MET A 1 25.29 -62.84 15.82
N ARG A 2 26.61 -62.57 15.78
CA ARG A 2 27.17 -61.26 16.17
C ARG A 2 27.10 -60.35 14.96
N PHE A 3 26.21 -59.36 14.97
CA PHE A 3 26.25 -58.31 13.96
C PHE A 3 27.60 -57.58 14.07
N PRO A 4 28.35 -57.39 12.97
CA PRO A 4 29.64 -56.71 13.03
C PRO A 4 29.44 -55.29 13.55
N ALA A 5 30.12 -54.92 14.63
CA ALA A 5 29.99 -53.61 15.30
C ALA A 5 30.13 -52.41 14.34
N LYS A 6 30.85 -52.58 13.22
CA LYS A 6 30.94 -51.58 12.14
C LYS A 6 29.59 -51.23 11.50
N TYR A 7 28.69 -52.20 11.30
CA TYR A 7 27.38 -51.94 10.71
C TYR A 7 26.47 -51.14 11.65
N LEU A 8 26.53 -51.43 12.96
CA LEU A 8 25.75 -50.70 13.96
C LEU A 8 26.19 -49.23 14.06
N SER A 9 27.50 -48.98 13.93
CA SER A 9 28.07 -47.63 13.92
C SER A 9 27.66 -46.82 12.67
N ILE A 10 27.71 -47.43 11.48
CA ILE A 10 27.28 -46.78 10.23
C ILE A 10 25.79 -46.45 10.27
N ILE A 11 24.95 -47.37 10.75
CA ILE A 11 23.51 -47.14 10.91
C ILE A 11 23.26 -45.99 11.90
N SER A 12 23.96 -45.95 13.04
CA SER A 12 23.81 -44.87 14.03
C SER A 12 24.22 -43.51 13.47
N LEU A 13 25.30 -43.44 12.68
CA LEU A 13 25.73 -42.23 11.99
C LEU A 13 24.72 -41.76 10.94
N ALA A 14 24.13 -42.69 10.19
CA ALA A 14 23.08 -42.37 9.21
C ALA A 14 21.82 -41.81 9.90
N PHE A 15 21.37 -42.43 11.00
CA PHE A 15 20.25 -41.90 11.78
C PHE A 15 20.57 -40.53 12.38
N ALA A 16 21.78 -40.35 12.94
CA ALA A 16 22.20 -39.04 13.48
C ALA A 16 22.22 -37.96 12.39
N ALA A 17 22.74 -38.26 11.19
CA ALA A 17 22.74 -37.33 10.06
C ALA A 17 21.31 -36.99 9.60
N ILE A 18 20.39 -37.96 9.58
CA ILE A 18 18.97 -37.72 9.26
C ILE A 18 18.32 -36.83 10.33
N PHE A 19 18.53 -37.11 11.62
CA PHE A 19 17.98 -36.30 12.71
C PHE A 19 18.54 -34.88 12.73
N ILE A 20 19.85 -34.71 12.48
CA ILE A 20 20.48 -33.39 12.36
C ILE A 20 19.95 -32.65 11.13
N GLY A 21 19.84 -33.33 9.98
CA GLY A 21 19.26 -32.76 8.77
C GLY A 21 17.81 -32.32 8.98
N PHE A 22 16.99 -33.14 9.63
CA PHE A 22 15.61 -32.83 9.98
C PHE A 22 15.52 -31.68 10.99
N SER A 23 16.40 -31.65 11.99
CA SER A 23 16.45 -30.58 13.00
C SER A 23 16.91 -29.25 12.39
N ILE A 24 17.90 -29.26 11.50
CA ILE A 24 18.34 -28.07 10.76
C ILE A 24 17.22 -27.61 9.82
N TYR A 25 16.59 -28.53 9.09
CA TYR A 25 15.45 -28.22 8.21
C TYR A 25 14.30 -27.58 8.99
N HIS A 26 13.89 -28.13 10.14
CA HIS A 26 12.83 -27.56 10.97
C HIS A 26 13.23 -26.28 11.70
N ARG A 27 14.52 -26.09 11.99
CA ARG A 27 15.02 -24.84 12.59
C ARG A 27 15.11 -23.72 11.56
N THR A 28 15.36 -24.03 10.28
CA THR A 28 15.45 -23.03 9.19
C THR A 28 14.10 -22.80 8.49
N THR A 29 13.24 -23.81 8.42
CA THR A 29 11.84 -23.64 7.99
C THR A 29 11.01 -23.10 9.14
N ASN A 30 10.87 -21.78 9.17
CA ASN A 30 9.89 -21.12 10.02
C ASN A 30 8.51 -21.78 9.78
N MET A 31 7.68 -21.95 10.82
CA MET A 31 6.28 -22.38 10.69
C MET A 31 5.53 -21.62 9.59
N TRP A 32 5.90 -20.35 9.36
CA TRP A 32 5.40 -19.53 8.26
C TRP A 32 5.72 -20.11 6.87
N ALA A 33 6.92 -20.66 6.66
CA ALA A 33 7.31 -21.30 5.40
C ALA A 33 6.57 -22.63 5.17
N LEU A 34 6.36 -23.42 6.24
CA LEU A 34 5.55 -24.65 6.17
C LEU A 34 4.08 -24.35 5.88
N LYS A 35 3.53 -23.30 6.49
CA LYS A 35 2.20 -22.77 6.16
C LYS A 35 2.13 -22.38 4.69
N ASN A 36 3.06 -21.57 4.20
CA ASN A 36 3.10 -21.15 2.80
C ASN A 36 3.20 -22.32 1.84
N LEU A 37 4.00 -23.34 2.19
CA LEU A 37 4.12 -24.56 1.38
C LEU A 37 2.78 -25.30 1.32
N GLY A 38 2.09 -25.45 2.46
CA GLY A 38 0.74 -26.02 2.51
C GLY A 38 -0.28 -25.21 1.71
N ASP A 39 -0.25 -23.88 1.85
CA ASP A 39 -1.10 -22.96 1.10
C ASP A 39 -0.82 -23.04 -0.41
N ALA A 40 0.38 -23.43 -0.83
CA ALA A 40 0.76 -23.57 -2.25
C ALA A 40 0.05 -24.76 -2.91
N PHE A 41 -0.20 -25.82 -2.14
CA PHE A 41 -0.93 -27.00 -2.60
C PHE A 41 -2.44 -26.86 -2.45
N LEU A 42 -2.92 -25.87 -1.69
CA LEU A 42 -4.34 -25.56 -1.54
C LEU A 42 -4.81 -24.62 -2.66
N THR A 43 -5.42 -25.19 -3.69
CA THR A 43 -6.11 -24.40 -4.71
C THR A 43 -7.50 -23.99 -4.22
N LYS A 44 -7.70 -22.68 -4.03
CA LYS A 44 -9.00 -22.09 -3.72
C LYS A 44 -9.38 -21.17 -4.87
N LYS A 45 -10.50 -21.47 -5.53
CA LYS A 45 -11.08 -20.58 -6.55
C LYS A 45 -11.83 -19.46 -5.84
N ILE A 46 -11.15 -18.32 -5.65
CA ILE A 46 -11.72 -17.13 -5.02
C ILE A 46 -12.48 -16.27 -6.06
N GLY A 47 -12.25 -16.50 -7.36
CA GLY A 47 -12.88 -15.72 -8.43
C GLY A 47 -12.40 -14.27 -8.49
N LEU A 48 -12.85 -13.52 -9.50
CA LEU A 48 -12.47 -12.11 -9.71
C LEU A 48 -13.35 -11.19 -8.88
N ARG A 49 -12.90 -10.84 -7.68
CA ARG A 49 -13.60 -9.90 -6.78
C ARG A 49 -12.63 -8.80 -6.32
N PRO A 50 -12.31 -7.82 -7.18
CA PRO A 50 -11.47 -6.70 -6.80
C PRO A 50 -12.17 -5.85 -5.74
N ILE A 51 -11.44 -5.47 -4.69
CA ILE A 51 -11.90 -4.52 -3.68
C ILE A 51 -11.24 -3.19 -3.99
N VAL A 52 -12.00 -2.23 -4.54
CA VAL A 52 -11.49 -0.90 -4.86
C VAL A 52 -11.32 -0.12 -3.56
N ILE A 53 -10.12 0.43 -3.35
CA ILE A 53 -9.75 1.19 -2.15
C ILE A 53 -9.43 2.66 -2.45
N GLY A 54 -9.22 3.01 -3.72
CA GLY A 54 -9.06 4.40 -4.15
C GLY A 54 -9.19 4.55 -5.66
N THR A 55 -9.68 5.69 -6.11
CA THR A 55 -9.71 6.04 -7.53
C THR A 55 -9.30 7.50 -7.68
N PHE A 56 -8.28 7.77 -8.49
CA PHE A 56 -7.62 9.07 -8.59
C PHE A 56 -7.46 9.48 -10.05
N TYR A 57 -7.32 10.77 -10.30
CA TYR A 57 -6.85 11.23 -11.60
C TYR A 57 -5.34 11.08 -11.73
N ARG A 58 -4.89 10.68 -12.92
CA ARG A 58 -3.47 10.80 -13.28
C ARG A 58 -3.12 12.27 -13.52
N PRO A 59 -2.12 12.85 -12.82
CA PRO A 59 -1.68 14.21 -13.09
C PRO A 59 -1.18 14.36 -14.53
N LYS A 60 -1.61 15.43 -15.22
CA LYS A 60 -1.19 15.70 -16.61
C LYS A 60 0.33 15.83 -16.76
N ALA A 61 1.02 16.33 -15.73
CA ALA A 61 2.46 16.50 -15.70
C ALA A 61 3.24 15.18 -15.81
N GLU A 62 2.61 14.04 -15.52
CA GLU A 62 3.22 12.71 -15.55
C GLU A 62 2.74 11.85 -16.72
N SER A 63 1.86 12.41 -17.55
CA SER A 63 1.32 11.70 -18.69
C SER A 63 2.28 11.84 -19.86
N ASN A 64 3.02 10.76 -20.15
CA ASN A 64 3.84 10.68 -21.37
C ASN A 64 2.98 10.39 -22.63
N ILE A 65 1.67 10.24 -22.45
CA ILE A 65 0.72 9.90 -23.51
C ILE A 65 -0.44 10.89 -23.47
N ASN A 66 -0.94 11.30 -24.64
CA ASN A 66 -2.09 12.18 -24.74
C ASN A 66 -3.38 11.47 -24.32
N GLY A 67 -4.03 11.97 -23.27
CA GLY A 67 -5.31 11.46 -22.79
C GLY A 67 -5.60 11.90 -21.36
N ASN A 68 -6.82 11.63 -20.91
CA ASN A 68 -7.19 11.70 -19.50
C ASN A 68 -7.20 10.27 -18.97
N PHE A 69 -6.62 10.06 -17.79
CA PHE A 69 -6.51 8.72 -17.20
C PHE A 69 -6.99 8.75 -15.75
N ALA A 70 -7.65 7.68 -15.35
CA ALA A 70 -7.92 7.36 -13.96
C ALA A 70 -6.97 6.24 -13.50
N VAL A 71 -6.52 6.35 -12.26
CA VAL A 71 -5.74 5.35 -11.56
C VAL A 71 -6.63 4.76 -10.47
N ILE A 72 -6.88 3.47 -10.55
CA ILE A 72 -7.74 2.73 -9.64
C ILE A 72 -6.83 1.83 -8.80
N GLN A 73 -6.81 2.06 -7.49
CA GLN A 73 -6.16 1.19 -6.54
C GLN A 73 -7.16 0.16 -6.04
N PHE A 74 -6.81 -1.12 -6.17
CA PHE A 74 -7.66 -2.21 -5.70
C PHE A 74 -6.85 -3.36 -5.12
N VAL A 75 -7.49 -4.14 -4.26
CA VAL A 75 -6.92 -5.36 -3.67
C VAL A 75 -7.60 -6.57 -4.31
N GLY A 76 -6.83 -7.60 -4.64
CA GLY A 76 -7.34 -8.84 -5.25
C GLY A 76 -6.48 -10.06 -4.91
N ASP A 77 -6.94 -11.26 -5.26
CA ASP A 77 -6.16 -12.50 -5.09
C ASP A 77 -4.85 -12.41 -5.90
N SER A 78 -3.71 -12.62 -5.24
CA SER A 78 -2.38 -12.51 -5.83
C SER A 78 -2.08 -13.54 -6.93
N ARG A 79 -2.85 -14.63 -7.00
CA ARG A 79 -2.66 -15.75 -7.94
C ARG A 79 -3.45 -15.60 -9.23
N GLU A 80 -4.50 -14.79 -9.20
CA GLU A 80 -5.42 -14.62 -10.33
C GLU A 80 -4.96 -13.45 -11.21
N SER A 81 -5.13 -13.61 -12.52
CA SER A 81 -4.98 -12.50 -13.46
C SER A 81 -6.26 -11.67 -13.42
N HIS A 82 -6.13 -10.40 -13.04
CA HIS A 82 -7.27 -9.50 -12.98
C HIS A 82 -7.52 -8.86 -14.35
N SER A 83 -8.79 -8.64 -14.68
CA SER A 83 -9.19 -7.80 -15.81
C SER A 83 -10.26 -6.85 -15.30
N ILE A 84 -10.04 -5.56 -15.52
CA ILE A 84 -10.95 -4.49 -15.15
C ILE A 84 -11.23 -3.70 -16.42
N TYR A 85 -12.49 -3.40 -16.68
CA TYR A 85 -12.94 -2.55 -17.76
C TYR A 85 -13.58 -1.30 -17.17
N CYS A 86 -13.16 -0.15 -17.68
CA CYS A 86 -13.61 1.15 -17.23
C CYS A 86 -14.56 1.73 -18.28
N HIS A 87 -15.80 1.98 -17.86
CA HIS A 87 -16.83 2.63 -18.66
C HIS A 87 -16.93 4.07 -18.18
N SER A 88 -16.64 5.00 -19.09
CA SER A 88 -16.65 6.44 -18.82
C SER A 88 -17.47 7.15 -19.88
N GLU A 89 -18.22 8.18 -19.48
CA GLU A 89 -19.07 8.96 -20.38
C GLU A 89 -18.76 10.44 -20.22
N SER A 90 -18.59 11.15 -21.34
CA SER A 90 -18.37 12.59 -21.36
C SER A 90 -18.92 13.19 -22.65
N ASN A 91 -19.77 14.22 -22.55
CA ASN A 91 -20.36 14.93 -23.70
C ASN A 91 -21.03 13.99 -24.73
N GLY A 92 -21.71 12.93 -24.26
CA GLY A 92 -22.37 11.94 -25.11
C GLY A 92 -21.42 10.93 -25.80
N VAL A 93 -20.12 10.97 -25.49
CA VAL A 93 -19.15 9.96 -25.91
C VAL A 93 -18.94 8.98 -24.77
N THR A 94 -19.27 7.71 -25.01
CA THR A 94 -18.98 6.60 -24.11
C THR A 94 -17.69 5.91 -24.54
N LEU A 95 -16.78 5.72 -23.60
CA LEU A 95 -15.54 4.98 -23.79
C LEU A 95 -15.51 3.79 -22.82
N VAL A 96 -15.26 2.60 -23.38
CA VAL A 96 -14.96 1.38 -22.63
C VAL A 96 -13.48 1.05 -22.86
N ASP A 97 -12.69 1.15 -21.80
CA ASP A 97 -11.24 0.91 -21.86
C ASP A 97 -10.87 -0.28 -20.97
N ARG A 98 -9.97 -1.14 -21.44
CA ARG A 98 -9.45 -2.25 -20.63
C ARG A 98 -8.25 -1.74 -19.83
N ALA A 99 -8.35 -1.82 -18.51
CA ALA A 99 -7.33 -1.31 -17.62
C ALA A 99 -5.97 -2.00 -17.84
N HIS A 100 -4.90 -1.21 -17.82
CA HIS A 100 -3.54 -1.73 -17.65
C HIS A 100 -3.30 -1.97 -16.16
N ILE A 101 -3.04 -3.22 -15.78
CA ILE A 101 -2.98 -3.64 -14.38
C ILE A 101 -1.55 -3.99 -14.00
N GLU A 102 -1.07 -3.35 -12.94
CA GLU A 102 0.21 -3.64 -12.31
C GLU A 102 0.03 -4.00 -10.85
N ARG A 103 0.76 -5.03 -10.41
CA ARG A 103 0.82 -5.41 -9.00
C ARG A 103 1.83 -4.52 -8.28
N ILE A 104 1.43 -3.95 -7.15
CA ILE A 104 2.26 -3.02 -6.36
C ILE A 104 3.50 -3.74 -5.82
N HIS A 105 3.37 -5.01 -5.43
CA HIS A 105 4.45 -5.79 -4.81
C HIS A 105 4.82 -7.03 -5.64
N LYS A 106 5.94 -6.97 -6.37
CA LYS A 106 6.52 -8.13 -7.10
C LYS A 106 7.87 -8.61 -6.54
N GLY A 107 8.37 -7.99 -5.47
CA GLY A 107 9.71 -8.24 -4.91
C GLY A 107 9.81 -9.42 -3.94
N LYS A 108 10.69 -9.30 -2.93
CA LYS A 108 11.06 -10.34 -1.94
C LYS A 108 9.87 -11.04 -1.25
N ARG A 109 8.70 -10.40 -1.19
CA ARG A 109 7.47 -10.92 -0.59
C ARG A 109 6.59 -11.75 -1.55
N ALA A 110 6.84 -11.73 -2.86
CA ALA A 110 6.06 -12.51 -3.83
C ALA A 110 6.12 -14.02 -3.55
N ALA A 111 7.24 -14.52 -3.01
CA ALA A 111 7.41 -15.91 -2.58
C ALA A 111 6.58 -16.30 -1.34
N ASN A 112 6.12 -15.29 -0.58
CA ASN A 112 5.33 -15.43 0.65
C ASN A 112 3.85 -15.09 0.45
N ASP A 113 3.45 -14.67 -0.75
CA ASP A 113 2.09 -14.21 -1.07
C ASP A 113 1.17 -15.35 -1.54
N ILE A 114 1.40 -16.57 -1.04
CA ILE A 114 0.61 -17.74 -1.40
C ILE A 114 -0.76 -17.64 -0.69
N CYS A 115 -1.85 -17.66 -1.47
CA CYS A 115 -3.24 -17.55 -0.99
C CYS A 115 -3.60 -16.21 -0.32
N ALA A 116 -3.03 -15.12 -0.83
CA ALA A 116 -3.02 -13.85 -0.11
C ALA A 116 -3.53 -12.69 -0.99
N TRP A 117 -4.28 -11.77 -0.39
CA TRP A 117 -4.77 -10.56 -1.07
C TRP A 117 -3.67 -9.52 -1.24
N SER A 118 -3.41 -9.05 -2.46
CA SER A 118 -2.38 -8.03 -2.73
C SER A 118 -2.97 -6.82 -3.45
N GLY A 119 -2.36 -5.66 -3.25
CA GLY A 119 -2.70 -4.45 -3.98
C GLY A 119 -2.21 -4.44 -5.42
N HIS A 120 -3.03 -3.79 -6.22
CA HIS A 120 -2.88 -3.61 -7.65
C HIS A 120 -3.29 -2.19 -8.01
N ILE A 121 -2.67 -1.67 -9.06
CA ILE A 121 -3.02 -0.43 -9.72
C ILE A 121 -3.55 -0.76 -11.09
N ALA A 122 -4.74 -0.28 -11.40
CA ALA A 122 -5.37 -0.32 -12.71
C ALA A 122 -5.37 1.09 -13.30
N GLU A 123 -4.78 1.28 -14.47
CA GLU A 123 -4.86 2.53 -15.21
C GLU A 123 -5.85 2.42 -16.36
N CYS A 124 -6.79 3.36 -16.44
CA CYS A 124 -7.82 3.41 -17.47
C CYS A 124 -7.86 4.75 -18.18
N ARG A 125 -8.06 4.73 -19.49
CA ARG A 125 -8.35 5.93 -20.27
C ARG A 125 -9.79 6.39 -20.05
N LEU A 126 -9.96 7.69 -19.97
CA LEU A 126 -11.26 8.35 -19.78
C LEU A 126 -11.74 9.04 -21.06
N ALA A 127 -13.06 9.04 -21.28
CA ALA A 127 -13.72 9.69 -22.41
C ALA A 127 -13.48 11.21 -22.47
N GLY A 128 -13.22 11.84 -21.32
CA GLY A 128 -13.05 13.29 -21.20
C GLY A 128 -12.38 13.69 -19.88
N SER A 129 -12.26 15.00 -19.66
CA SER A 129 -11.76 15.58 -18.41
C SER A 129 -12.91 15.96 -17.49
N GLY A 130 -12.69 15.90 -16.16
CA GLY A 130 -13.68 16.34 -15.17
C GLY A 130 -14.79 15.32 -14.88
N ILE A 131 -14.59 14.06 -15.23
CA ILE A 131 -15.52 12.96 -14.94
C ILE A 131 -15.47 12.60 -13.45
N SER A 132 -16.52 12.86 -12.68
CA SER A 132 -16.54 12.60 -11.23
C SER A 132 -16.63 11.12 -10.86
N SER A 133 -17.11 10.26 -11.76
CA SER A 133 -17.34 8.84 -11.49
C SER A 133 -17.20 7.98 -12.73
N ILE A 134 -16.75 6.74 -12.55
CA ILE A 134 -16.63 5.73 -13.61
C ILE A 134 -17.29 4.43 -13.18
N LYS A 135 -17.68 3.64 -14.16
CA LYS A 135 -18.25 2.30 -13.98
C LYS A 135 -17.17 1.25 -14.21
N LEU A 136 -16.99 0.33 -13.27
CA LEU A 136 -16.02 -0.75 -13.36
C LEU A 136 -16.73 -2.09 -13.55
N SER A 137 -16.21 -2.91 -14.46
CA SER A 137 -16.64 -4.31 -14.63
C SER A 137 -15.44 -5.26 -14.74
N THR A 138 -15.62 -6.52 -14.35
CA THR A 138 -14.57 -7.55 -14.44
C THR A 138 -14.58 -8.31 -15.76
N GLY A 139 -15.71 -8.32 -16.47
CA GLY A 139 -15.80 -8.75 -17.86
C GLY A 139 -15.98 -7.58 -18.82
N GLY A 140 -15.77 -7.85 -20.12
CA GLY A 140 -15.92 -6.87 -21.19
C GLY A 140 -17.39 -6.50 -21.44
N GLU A 141 -17.75 -6.22 -22.69
CA GLU A 141 -19.12 -5.77 -23.04
C GLU A 141 -20.23 -6.72 -22.56
N SER A 142 -19.97 -8.03 -22.54
CA SER A 142 -20.95 -9.03 -22.12
C SER A 142 -21.26 -9.03 -20.61
N SER A 143 -20.38 -8.52 -19.74
CA SER A 143 -20.64 -8.43 -18.29
C SER A 143 -21.43 -7.18 -17.92
N ALA A 144 -21.44 -6.15 -18.78
CA ALA A 144 -22.27 -4.97 -18.59
C ALA A 144 -23.78 -5.31 -18.65
N LEU A 145 -24.13 -6.40 -19.33
CA LEU A 145 -25.50 -6.93 -19.42
C LEU A 145 -25.96 -7.72 -18.19
N ASN A 146 -25.03 -8.16 -17.32
CA ASN A 146 -25.30 -9.04 -16.18
C ASN A 146 -25.31 -8.32 -14.82
N ASN A 147 -25.36 -6.98 -14.79
CA ASN A 147 -25.32 -6.16 -13.56
C ASN A 147 -24.05 -6.33 -12.69
N GLU A 148 -22.95 -6.86 -13.24
CA GLU A 148 -21.64 -6.93 -12.55
C GLU A 148 -20.84 -5.62 -12.72
N ILE A 149 -21.51 -4.47 -12.54
CA ILE A 149 -20.91 -3.15 -12.66
C ILE A 149 -20.92 -2.46 -11.30
N ILE A 150 -19.80 -1.84 -10.93
CA ILE A 150 -19.68 -1.01 -9.73
C ILE A 150 -19.41 0.43 -10.15
N ASP A 151 -20.23 1.36 -9.66
CA ASP A 151 -19.96 2.80 -9.78
C ASP A 151 -18.91 3.20 -8.73
N VAL A 152 -17.78 3.76 -9.17
CA VAL A 152 -16.74 4.30 -8.30
C VAL A 152 -16.56 5.79 -8.55
N GLN A 153 -16.43 6.55 -7.46
CA GLN A 153 -16.17 7.98 -7.53
C GLN A 153 -14.66 8.21 -7.73
N ILE A 154 -14.31 9.09 -8.67
CA ILE A 154 -12.95 9.57 -8.83
C ILE A 154 -12.74 10.69 -7.81
N GLU A 155 -11.79 10.48 -6.91
CA GLU A 155 -11.43 11.44 -5.90
C GLU A 155 -10.89 12.71 -6.55
N GLN A 156 -11.48 13.85 -6.18
CA GLN A 156 -11.07 15.14 -6.68
C GLN A 156 -9.77 15.57 -6.01
N PRO A 157 -8.75 16.01 -6.78
CA PRO A 157 -7.48 16.43 -6.22
C PRO A 157 -7.69 17.68 -5.35
N LEU A 158 -7.00 17.72 -4.20
CA LEU A 158 -6.94 18.95 -3.41
C LEU A 158 -6.03 19.97 -4.09
N PHE A 159 -6.46 21.22 -4.07
CA PHE A 159 -5.70 22.35 -4.59
C PHE A 159 -5.31 23.29 -3.45
N PHE A 160 -4.02 23.59 -3.40
CA PHE A 160 -3.46 24.61 -2.51
C PHE A 160 -2.89 25.75 -3.36
N ALA A 161 -2.87 26.97 -2.82
CA ALA A 161 -2.33 28.13 -3.52
C ALA A 161 -0.85 27.92 -3.91
N GLU A 162 -0.10 27.23 -3.04
CA GLU A 162 1.27 26.80 -3.29
C GLU A 162 1.37 25.29 -3.10
N LYS A 163 2.23 24.65 -3.91
CA LYS A 163 2.60 23.26 -3.69
C LYS A 163 3.27 23.09 -2.34
N GLN A 164 2.92 22.02 -1.66
CA GLN A 164 3.41 21.66 -0.34
C GLN A 164 4.81 21.06 -0.47
N LYS A 165 5.80 21.72 0.13
CA LYS A 165 7.21 21.34 -0.03
C LYS A 165 7.52 19.94 0.49
N LEU A 166 6.92 19.60 1.64
CA LEU A 166 7.08 18.31 2.28
C LEU A 166 5.74 17.88 2.88
N VAL A 167 5.22 16.76 2.38
CA VAL A 167 4.00 16.12 2.87
C VAL A 167 4.37 14.79 3.51
N ILE A 168 3.81 14.53 4.68
CA ILE A 168 4.04 13.29 5.43
C ILE A 168 2.81 12.39 5.28
N CYS A 169 3.00 11.21 4.73
CA CYS A 169 2.01 10.14 4.65
C CYS A 169 2.28 9.16 5.80
N VAL A 170 1.44 9.22 6.83
CA VAL A 170 1.58 8.36 7.99
C VAL A 170 0.92 7.01 7.72
N ALA A 171 1.50 5.94 8.26
CA ALA A 171 0.86 4.63 8.30
C ALA A 171 -0.53 4.70 8.96
N PRO A 172 -1.48 3.85 8.55
CA PRO A 172 -2.84 3.88 9.06
C PRO A 172 -2.89 3.59 10.56
N MET A 173 -3.68 4.39 11.29
CA MET A 173 -3.91 4.20 12.72
C MET A 173 -4.90 3.05 12.96
N TYR A 174 -4.39 1.98 13.58
CA TYR A 174 -5.17 0.84 14.05
C TYR A 174 -5.16 0.80 15.58
N ILE A 175 -6.34 0.97 16.20
CA ILE A 175 -6.55 0.91 17.65
C ILE A 175 -5.56 1.82 18.39
N TYR A 176 -5.27 3.00 17.83
CA TYR A 176 -4.17 3.84 18.30
C TYR A 176 -4.55 4.64 19.56
N THR A 177 -3.78 4.50 20.64
CA THR A 177 -4.05 5.11 21.96
C THR A 177 -2.99 6.12 22.42
N GLU A 178 -1.76 6.03 21.91
CA GLU A 178 -0.59 6.76 22.41
C GLU A 178 -0.51 8.20 21.88
N TRP A 179 -1.45 9.06 22.30
CA TRP A 179 -1.54 10.42 21.78
C TRP A 179 -0.27 11.27 22.01
N GLN A 180 0.52 10.99 23.06
CA GLN A 180 1.76 11.71 23.34
C GLN A 180 2.80 11.50 22.24
N ILE A 181 2.95 10.25 21.80
CA ILE A 181 3.87 9.88 20.72
C ILE A 181 3.41 10.53 19.42
N MET A 182 2.11 10.44 19.12
CA MET A 182 1.52 11.10 17.96
C MET A 182 1.76 12.61 17.94
N VAL A 183 1.51 13.32 19.05
CA VAL A 183 1.78 14.76 19.14
C VAL A 183 3.25 15.05 18.94
N THR A 184 4.14 14.26 19.55
CA THR A 184 5.59 14.40 19.39
C THR A 184 6.01 14.23 17.92
N GLY A 185 5.49 13.21 17.24
CA GLY A 185 5.76 12.97 15.82
C GLY A 185 5.26 14.12 14.94
N ILE A 186 4.01 14.58 15.15
CA ILE A 186 3.44 15.71 14.41
C ILE A 186 4.30 16.97 14.60
N GLU A 187 4.57 17.37 15.84
CA GLU A 187 5.33 18.59 16.11
C GLU A 187 6.78 18.51 15.61
N THR A 188 7.39 17.33 15.66
CA THR A 188 8.76 17.11 15.12
C THR A 188 8.78 17.27 13.60
N TRP A 189 7.81 16.69 12.89
CA TRP A 189 7.70 16.86 11.43
C TRP A 189 7.44 18.32 11.05
N LEU A 190 6.59 19.03 11.79
CA LEU A 190 6.35 20.46 11.55
C LEU A 190 7.61 21.29 11.79
N ALA A 191 8.31 21.05 12.91
CA ALA A 191 9.54 21.76 13.25
C ALA A 191 10.65 21.57 12.20
N THR A 192 10.65 20.43 11.51
CA THR A 192 11.66 20.09 10.48
C THR A 192 11.23 20.44 9.05
N GLY A 193 10.04 21.04 8.86
CA GLY A 193 9.61 21.65 7.60
C GLY A 193 8.43 20.97 6.90
N ALA A 194 7.79 19.96 7.49
CA ALA A 194 6.54 19.43 6.94
C ALA A 194 5.44 20.49 6.98
N THR A 195 4.62 20.56 5.94
CA THR A 195 3.49 21.51 5.87
C THR A 195 2.13 20.83 5.91
N LYS A 196 2.07 19.54 5.56
CA LYS A 196 0.87 18.71 5.68
C LYS A 196 1.24 17.32 6.18
N ILE A 197 0.38 16.77 7.02
CA ILE A 197 0.48 15.39 7.50
C ILE A 197 -0.85 14.69 7.20
N ILE A 198 -0.81 13.66 6.39
CA ILE A 198 -1.97 12.86 6.02
C ILE A 198 -2.03 11.67 6.97
N VAL A 199 -3.14 11.54 7.68
CA VAL A 199 -3.33 10.53 8.73
C VAL A 199 -4.55 9.68 8.38
N PRO A 200 -4.34 8.47 7.83
CA PRO A 200 -5.38 7.48 7.63
C PRO A 200 -5.79 6.88 8.97
N ILE A 201 -7.09 6.84 9.27
CA ILE A 201 -7.63 6.35 10.54
C ILE A 201 -8.63 5.23 10.26
N GLN A 202 -8.35 4.04 10.78
CA GLN A 202 -9.35 2.99 10.90
C GLN A 202 -9.96 3.00 12.30
N SER A 203 -9.14 3.10 13.34
CA SER A 203 -9.60 3.16 14.73
C SER A 203 -8.56 3.85 15.62
N ALA A 204 -9.04 4.71 16.52
CA ALA A 204 -8.21 5.44 17.49
C ALA A 204 -9.01 5.74 18.77
N SER A 205 -8.31 6.03 19.86
CA SER A 205 -8.96 6.49 21.09
C SER A 205 -9.66 7.84 20.87
N ASN A 206 -10.71 8.12 21.66
CA ASN A 206 -11.42 9.40 21.59
C ASN A 206 -10.48 10.59 21.84
N SER A 207 -9.50 10.45 22.75
CA SER A 207 -8.50 11.48 23.04
C SER A 207 -7.61 11.75 21.81
N THR A 208 -7.06 10.69 21.22
CA THR A 208 -6.25 10.76 19.99
C THR A 208 -7.03 11.44 18.86
N TYR A 209 -8.26 10.99 18.60
CA TYR A 209 -9.09 11.51 17.52
C TYR A 209 -9.40 13.01 17.72
N ARG A 210 -9.73 13.44 18.94
CA ARG A 210 -9.98 14.86 19.24
C ARG A 210 -8.77 15.74 18.97
N ILE A 211 -7.58 15.30 19.37
CA ILE A 211 -6.33 16.05 19.12
C ILE A 211 -6.09 16.16 17.61
N LEU A 212 -6.25 15.07 16.86
CA LEU A 212 -6.10 15.08 15.41
C LEU A 212 -7.11 16.01 14.72
N LYS A 213 -8.36 16.07 15.19
CA LYS A 213 -9.36 17.01 14.69
C LYS A 213 -8.97 18.47 14.92
N GLU A 214 -8.25 18.78 16.01
CA GLU A 214 -7.72 20.14 16.20
C GLU A 214 -6.60 20.47 15.22
N TYR A 215 -5.69 19.53 14.91
CA TYR A 215 -4.70 19.73 13.86
C TYR A 215 -5.33 19.84 12.47
N GLU A 216 -6.39 19.07 12.20
CA GLU A 216 -7.17 19.17 10.97
C GLU A 216 -7.85 20.53 10.84
N ARG A 217 -8.44 21.04 11.92
CA ARG A 217 -9.06 22.38 11.95
C ARG A 217 -8.03 23.50 11.70
N LYS A 218 -6.79 23.31 12.14
CA LYS A 218 -5.66 24.21 11.82
C LYS A 218 -5.16 24.06 10.38
N GLY A 219 -5.68 23.09 9.62
CA GLY A 219 -5.24 22.78 8.27
C GLY A 219 -3.86 22.11 8.22
N ILE A 220 -3.35 21.57 9.33
CA ILE A 220 -2.05 20.92 9.38
C ILE A 220 -2.16 19.45 9.00
N VAL A 221 -3.15 18.78 9.60
CA VAL A 221 -3.43 17.37 9.36
C VAL A 221 -4.58 17.23 8.36
N ILE A 222 -4.51 16.23 7.49
CA ILE A 222 -5.63 15.78 6.66
C ILE A 222 -6.00 14.38 7.15
N LEU A 223 -7.16 14.26 7.81
CA LEU A 223 -7.63 12.95 8.23
C LEU A 223 -8.27 12.23 7.04
N ARG A 224 -7.96 10.96 6.88
CA ARG A 224 -8.59 10.09 5.88
C ARG A 224 -9.21 8.89 6.57
N ASP A 225 -10.44 8.57 6.21
CA ASP A 225 -11.05 7.34 6.70
C ASP A 225 -10.38 6.14 6.01
N TRP A 226 -9.84 5.21 6.79
CA TRP A 226 -9.19 4.00 6.28
C TRP A 226 -10.08 2.79 6.55
N PRO A 227 -10.81 2.27 5.53
CA PRO A 227 -11.83 1.26 5.76
C PRO A 227 -11.24 -0.10 6.09
N MET A 228 -11.97 -0.89 6.87
CA MET A 228 -11.79 -2.34 6.86
C MET A 228 -12.26 -2.89 5.52
N TRP A 229 -11.57 -3.91 5.01
CA TRP A 229 -11.98 -4.57 3.78
C TRP A 229 -13.22 -5.43 4.02
N PRO A 230 -14.13 -5.55 3.04
CA PRO A 230 -15.32 -6.38 3.19
C PRO A 230 -14.94 -7.85 3.44
N VAL A 231 -15.56 -8.47 4.44
CA VAL A 231 -15.46 -9.92 4.64
C VAL A 231 -16.30 -10.59 3.56
N LEU A 232 -15.65 -11.39 2.72
CA LEU A 232 -16.32 -12.11 1.65
C LEU A 232 -16.86 -13.46 2.18
N SER A 233 -17.83 -14.03 1.48
CA SER A 233 -18.52 -15.26 1.86
C SER A 233 -17.60 -16.46 2.09
N ASP A 234 -16.46 -16.47 1.41
CA ASP A 234 -15.46 -17.54 1.45
C ASP A 234 -14.13 -17.09 2.06
N VAL A 235 -13.80 -15.80 2.09
CA VAL A 235 -12.49 -15.31 2.55
C VAL A 235 -12.61 -14.01 3.33
N ASN A 236 -11.87 -13.92 4.44
CA ASN A 236 -11.68 -12.67 5.15
C ASN A 236 -10.34 -12.03 4.72
N PRO A 237 -10.35 -10.97 3.88
CA PRO A 237 -9.13 -10.33 3.43
C PRO A 237 -8.41 -9.56 4.56
N ASN A 238 -9.10 -9.28 5.68
CA ASN A 238 -8.53 -8.50 6.78
C ASN A 238 -7.49 -9.26 7.61
N GLY A 239 -7.29 -10.57 7.40
CA GLY A 239 -6.29 -11.35 8.15
C GLY A 239 -4.86 -10.84 8.01
N LEU A 240 -4.58 -10.01 7.00
CA LEU A 240 -3.28 -9.37 6.76
C LEU A 240 -3.36 -7.84 6.72
N VAL A 241 -4.49 -7.23 7.14
CA VAL A 241 -4.72 -5.77 7.05
C VAL A 241 -3.70 -4.97 7.86
N LEU A 242 -3.25 -5.50 9.00
CA LEU A 242 -2.27 -4.81 9.84
C LEU A 242 -0.87 -4.73 9.20
N SER A 243 -0.57 -5.59 8.22
CA SER A 243 0.69 -5.52 7.48
C SER A 243 0.47 -4.91 6.10
N ARG A 244 -0.42 -5.50 5.30
CA ARG A 244 -0.67 -5.03 3.92
C ARG A 244 -1.45 -3.74 3.86
N GLY A 245 -2.32 -3.48 4.83
CA GLY A 245 -3.04 -2.22 4.88
C GLY A 245 -2.12 -1.01 5.07
N ILE A 246 -0.93 -1.18 5.66
CA ILE A 246 0.08 -0.10 5.71
C ILE A 246 0.59 0.23 4.31
N GLU A 247 1.00 -0.79 3.56
CA GLU A 247 1.49 -0.65 2.19
C GLU A 247 0.42 -0.03 1.27
N GLU A 248 -0.80 -0.56 1.33
CA GLU A 248 -1.93 -0.04 0.55
C GLU A 248 -2.28 1.40 0.93
N SER A 249 -2.21 1.75 2.22
CA SER A 249 -2.47 3.10 2.70
C SER A 249 -1.42 4.09 2.22
N HIS A 250 -0.14 3.71 2.19
CA HIS A 250 0.93 4.54 1.64
C HIS A 250 0.75 4.79 0.14
N VAL A 251 0.38 3.76 -0.62
CA VAL A 251 0.09 3.94 -2.05
C VAL A 251 -1.15 4.80 -2.28
N ASN A 252 -2.19 4.65 -1.47
CA ASN A 252 -3.36 5.53 -1.50
C ASN A 252 -2.96 6.99 -1.24
N CYS A 253 -2.16 7.21 -0.20
CA CYS A 253 -1.68 8.52 0.18
C CYS A 253 -0.78 9.14 -0.90
N LEU A 254 0.06 8.34 -1.57
CA LEU A 254 0.88 8.78 -2.70
C LEU A 254 0.02 9.40 -3.78
N PHE A 255 -0.99 8.68 -4.29
CA PHE A 255 -1.85 9.19 -5.37
C PHE A 255 -2.70 10.39 -4.93
N PHE A 256 -3.11 10.42 -3.67
CA PHE A 256 -3.83 11.56 -3.10
C PHE A 256 -2.96 12.82 -2.98
N ALA A 257 -1.71 12.69 -2.52
CA ALA A 257 -0.81 13.81 -2.26
C ALA A 257 -0.09 14.32 -3.51
N LYS A 258 0.13 13.44 -4.50
CA LYS A 258 0.85 13.72 -5.75
C LYS A 258 0.48 15.04 -6.44
N PRO A 259 -0.82 15.41 -6.56
CA PRO A 259 -1.21 16.63 -7.26
C PRO A 259 -0.69 17.92 -6.60
N PHE A 260 -0.44 17.90 -5.28
CA PHE A 260 -0.12 19.11 -4.53
C PHE A 260 1.20 19.06 -3.74
N ALA A 261 1.88 17.93 -3.67
CA ALA A 261 3.17 17.80 -3.01
C ALA A 261 4.35 17.99 -3.98
N ASP A 262 5.47 18.51 -3.47
CA ASP A 262 6.79 18.45 -4.13
C ASP A 262 7.56 17.20 -3.68
N MET A 263 7.54 16.89 -2.37
CA MET A 263 8.13 15.68 -1.79
C MET A 263 7.14 15.01 -0.83
N ILE A 264 7.15 13.68 -0.81
CA ILE A 264 6.30 12.86 0.06
C ILE A 264 7.19 11.89 0.85
N VAL A 265 6.97 11.80 2.16
CA VAL A 265 7.60 10.81 3.03
C VAL A 265 6.55 9.82 3.51
N PHE A 266 6.86 8.53 3.45
CA PHE A 266 6.05 7.46 4.06
C PHE A 266 6.71 7.04 5.36
N THR A 267 5.97 7.05 6.47
CA THR A 267 6.54 6.84 7.80
C THR A 267 5.48 6.32 8.77
N ASP A 268 5.91 5.61 9.80
CA ASP A 268 5.08 5.45 10.99
C ASP A 268 5.08 6.78 11.77
N ILE A 269 4.08 6.99 12.65
CA ILE A 269 3.92 8.29 13.34
C ILE A 269 5.03 8.55 14.38
N ASP A 270 5.65 7.48 14.86
CA ASP A 270 6.75 7.45 15.82
C ASP A 270 8.13 7.46 15.16
N ASP A 271 8.19 7.30 13.84
CA ASP A 271 9.41 7.43 13.06
C ASP A 271 9.65 8.89 12.65
N MET A 272 10.88 9.35 12.82
CA MET A 272 11.29 10.72 12.54
C MET A 272 12.63 10.76 11.82
N LEU A 273 12.70 11.59 10.78
CA LEU A 273 13.96 11.93 10.13
C LEU A 273 14.62 13.06 10.91
N LEU A 274 15.83 12.82 11.42
CA LEU A 274 16.61 13.81 12.16
C LEU A 274 18.02 13.93 11.56
N SER A 275 18.61 15.12 11.68
CA SER A 275 20.02 15.30 11.37
C SER A 275 20.88 14.48 12.34
N PRO A 276 21.94 13.80 11.87
CA PRO A 276 22.93 13.16 12.75
C PRO A 276 23.56 14.13 13.76
N ASN A 277 23.63 15.42 13.42
CA ASN A 277 24.09 16.47 14.30
C ASN A 277 22.88 17.26 14.86
N PRO A 278 22.60 17.16 16.17
CA PRO A 278 21.47 17.85 16.80
C PRO A 278 21.50 19.37 16.65
N MET A 279 22.68 19.96 16.47
CA MET A 279 22.82 21.41 16.29
C MET A 279 22.29 21.92 14.95
N ASP A 280 22.10 21.02 13.99
CA ASP A 280 21.62 21.35 12.64
C ASP A 280 20.09 21.17 12.51
N VAL A 281 19.41 20.79 13.60
CA VAL A 281 17.95 20.65 13.62
C VAL A 281 17.31 22.04 13.68
N GLY A 282 16.56 22.36 12.63
CA GLY A 282 15.87 23.64 12.50
C GLY A 282 14.80 23.61 11.42
N GLY A 283 14.12 24.75 11.25
CA GLY A 283 13.05 24.89 10.24
C GLY A 283 13.56 24.53 8.84
N GLY A 284 12.99 23.47 8.25
CA GLY A 284 13.35 22.99 6.92
C GLY A 284 14.59 22.09 6.84
N SER A 285 15.14 21.62 7.96
CA SER A 285 16.30 20.71 7.95
C SER A 285 16.03 19.45 7.13
N ASN A 286 14.84 18.85 7.25
CA ASN A 286 14.49 17.65 6.50
C ASN A 286 14.31 17.93 5.01
N ILE A 287 13.80 19.11 4.65
CA ILE A 287 13.72 19.55 3.26
C ILE A 287 15.13 19.63 2.66
N ALA A 288 16.07 20.25 3.38
CA ALA A 288 17.45 20.38 2.92
C ALA A 288 18.14 19.02 2.75
N ILE A 289 17.99 18.10 3.71
CA ILE A 289 18.52 16.73 3.62
C ILE A 289 17.99 16.04 2.36
N LEU A 290 16.66 16.04 2.16
CA LEU A 290 16.03 15.38 1.01
C LEU A 290 16.46 16.01 -0.32
N GLN A 291 16.48 17.34 -0.40
CA GLN A 291 16.91 18.06 -1.61
C GLN A 291 18.36 17.76 -1.98
N ASN A 292 19.26 17.71 -0.99
CA ASN A 292 20.66 17.37 -1.22
C ASN A 292 20.79 15.93 -1.75
N LEU A 293 20.06 14.97 -1.18
CA LEU A 293 20.07 13.58 -1.65
C LEU A 293 19.55 13.46 -3.10
N PHE A 294 18.48 14.15 -3.46
CA PHE A 294 17.99 14.17 -4.84
C PHE A 294 18.95 14.90 -5.80
N ALA A 295 19.69 15.90 -5.34
CA ALA A 295 20.71 16.57 -6.12
C ALA A 295 21.93 15.66 -6.38
N GLU A 296 22.34 14.88 -5.38
CA GLU A 296 23.41 13.88 -5.49
C GLU A 296 23.00 12.68 -6.35
N HIS A 297 21.72 12.30 -6.29
CA HIS A 297 21.16 11.15 -7.00
C HIS A 297 19.94 11.55 -7.86
N PRO A 298 20.14 12.28 -8.98
CA PRO A 298 19.04 12.85 -9.78
C PRO A 298 18.16 11.81 -10.49
N GLN A 299 18.61 10.55 -10.57
CA GLN A 299 17.84 9.45 -11.14
C GLN A 299 17.09 8.63 -10.07
N ALA A 300 17.29 8.92 -8.79
CA ALA A 300 16.57 8.24 -7.72
C ALA A 300 15.11 8.72 -7.68
N GLY A 301 14.16 7.79 -7.75
CA GLY A 301 12.74 8.09 -7.57
C GLY A 301 12.29 8.10 -6.10
N SER A 302 13.10 7.53 -5.21
CA SER A 302 12.82 7.40 -3.78
C SER A 302 14.09 7.08 -2.99
N PHE A 303 14.11 7.42 -1.71
CA PHE A 303 15.13 6.99 -0.77
C PHE A 303 14.50 6.16 0.36
N LEU A 304 15.27 5.21 0.88
CA LEU A 304 14.93 4.45 2.07
C LEU A 304 15.87 4.90 3.19
N PHE A 305 15.29 5.28 4.32
CA PHE A 305 16.01 5.61 5.54
C PHE A 305 15.79 4.46 6.53
N GLU A 306 16.87 3.86 7.02
CA GLU A 306 16.89 2.81 8.04
C GLU A 306 17.67 3.30 9.26
#